data_AF-A0A0J7N154-F1
#
_entry.id   AF-A0A0J7N154-F1
#
_cell.length_a   1.000
_cell.length_b   1.000
_cell.length_c   1.000
_cell.angle_alpha   90.00
_cell.angle_beta   90.00
_cell.angle_gamma   90.00
#
_symmetry.space_group_name_H-M   'P 1'
#
loop_
_entity.id
_entity.type
_entity.pdbx_description
1 polymer ?
#
loop_
_entity_poly.entity_id
_entity_poly.type
_entity_poly.pdbx_seq_one_letter_code
_entity_poly.pdbx_strand_id
1 'polypeptide(L)' 'MFRCFFKDDCSGFECVYFMKHNYDIFEKFKEFEARMKNKFQLTIKTLRTNNGTKYCNKAMLTYLASQGKQLETTAPYTPQ' A
#
# COMPACT_ATOMS: atom_id res chain seq x y z
N MET A 1 13.04 -8.53 -10.43
CA MET A 1 12.64 -7.11 -10.34
C MET A 1 11.14 -7.08 -10.14
N PHE A 2 10.67 -6.46 -9.06
CA PHE A 2 9.26 -6.40 -8.69
C PHE A 2 8.74 -4.98 -8.92
N ARG A 3 7.52 -4.88 -9.45
CA ARG A 3 6.82 -3.60 -9.62
C ARG A 3 5.63 -3.58 -8.69
N CYS A 4 5.50 -2.53 -7.90
CA CYS A 4 4.30 -2.25 -7.12
C CYS A 4 3.68 -0.93 -7.57
N PHE A 5 2.37 -0.93 -7.62
CA PHE A 5 1.57 0.22 -8.01
C PHE A 5 0.71 0.63 -6.83
N PHE A 6 0.89 1.87 -6.36
CA PHE A 6 0.02 2.49 -5.39
C PHE A 6 -0.87 3.48 -6.11
N LYS A 7 -2.17 3.33 -5.96
CA LYS A 7 -3.17 4.25 -6.46
C LYS A 7 -4.01 4.72 -5.29
N ASP A 8 -4.18 6.03 -5.22
CA ASP A 8 -5.14 6.66 -4.33
C ASP A 8 -6.42 6.97 -5.12
N ASP A 9 -7.54 6.37 -4.71
CA ASP A 9 -8.81 6.54 -5.40
C ASP A 9 -9.43 7.94 -5.18
N CYS A 10 -9.05 8.64 -4.11
CA CYS A 10 -9.60 9.95 -3.78
C CYS A 10 -9.03 11.09 -4.63
N SER A 11 -7.70 11.12 -4.78
CA SER A 11 -6.97 12.13 -5.56
C SER A 11 -6.67 11.70 -6.99
N GLY A 12 -6.86 10.42 -7.32
CA GLY A 12 -6.40 9.82 -8.58
C GLY A 12 -4.88 9.72 -8.68
N PHE A 13 -4.15 10.00 -7.60
CA PHE A 13 -2.69 9.96 -7.61
C PHE A 13 -2.18 8.53 -7.67
N GLU A 14 -1.28 8.29 -8.61
CA GLU A 14 -0.67 6.99 -8.82
C GLU A 14 0.85 7.06 -8.77
N CYS A 15 1.48 6.05 -8.17
CA CYS A 15 2.93 5.94 -8.07
C CYS A 15 3.37 4.51 -8.34
N VAL A 16 4.35 4.36 -9.23
CA VAL A 16 5.01 3.09 -9.54
C VAL A 16 6.34 3.03 -8.82
N TYR A 17 6.59 1.95 -8.08
CA TYR A 17 7.89 1.67 -7.50
C TYR A 17 8.49 0.42 -8.13
N PHE A 18 9.77 0.53 -8.49
CA PHE A 18 10.60 -0.59 -8.91
C PHE A 18 11.45 -1.04 -7.74
N MET A 19 11.33 -2.32 -7.39
CA MET A 19 11.97 -2.91 -6.21
C MET A 19 12.79 -4.14 -6.61
N LYS A 20 13.84 -4.39 -5.82
CA LYS A 20 14.66 -5.59 -5.98
C LYS A 20 14.01 -6.77 -5.29
N HIS A 21 13.34 -6.53 -4.15
CA HIS A 21 12.75 -7.58 -3.33
C HIS A 21 11.30 -7.27 -2.92
N ASN A 22 10.55 -8.31 -2.60
CA ASN A 22 9.13 -8.23 -2.24
C ASN A 22 8.91 -7.51 -0.90
N TYR A 23 9.87 -7.63 0.01
CA TYR A 23 9.79 -7.01 1.34
C TYR A 23 10.01 -5.49 1.32
N ASP A 24 10.51 -4.93 0.21
CA ASP A 24 10.70 -3.48 0.03
C ASP A 24 9.36 -2.71 -0.01
N ILE A 25 8.25 -3.41 -0.23
CA ILE A 25 6.91 -2.83 -0.36
C ILE A 25 6.50 -2.04 0.87
N PHE A 26 6.86 -2.51 2.06
CA PHE A 26 6.50 -1.82 3.31
C PHE A 26 7.15 -0.43 3.39
N GLU A 27 8.42 -0.32 3.04
CA GLU A 27 9.14 0.96 3.02
C GLU A 27 8.60 1.87 1.91
N LYS A 28 8.27 1.31 0.74
CA LYS A 28 7.64 2.07 -0.35
C LYS A 28 6.22 2.54 -0.01
N PHE A 29 5.48 1.79 0.79
CA PHE A 29 4.19 2.22 1.30
C PHE A 29 4.32 3.43 2.24
N LYS A 30 5.28 3.44 3.16
CA LYS A 30 5.55 4.61 4.02
C LYS A 30 5.94 5.84 3.20
N GLU A 31 6.78 5.65 2.18
CA GLU A 31 7.18 6.71 1.26
C GLU A 31 5.96 7.29 0.52
N PHE A 32 5.06 6.42 0.04
CA PHE A 32 3.81 6.81 -0.58
C PHE A 32 2.89 7.58 0.40
N GLU A 33 2.72 7.09 1.61
CA GLU A 33 1.90 7.75 2.65
C GLU A 33 2.43 9.15 2.99
N ALA A 34 3.74 9.30 3.16
CA ALA A 34 4.37 10.59 3.41
C ALA A 34 4.13 11.57 2.23
N ARG A 35 4.21 11.08 0.99
CA ARG A 35 3.90 11.88 -0.20
C ARG A 35 2.44 12.31 -0.24
N MET A 36 1.50 11.41 0.08
CA MET A 36 0.08 11.72 0.14
C MET A 36 -0.23 12.81 1.17
N LYS A 37 0.37 12.69 2.36
CA LYS A 37 0.23 13.67 3.43
C LYS A 37 0.84 15.02 3.07
N ASN A 38 2.03 15.05 2.46
CA ASN A 38 2.71 16.29 2.10
C ASN A 38 2.04 17.02 0.93
N LYS A 39 1.70 16.29 -0.14
CA LYS A 39 1.19 16.88 -1.38
C LYS A 39 -0.30 17.22 -1.32
N PHE A 40 -1.10 16.35 -0.69
CA PHE A 40 -2.56 16.45 -0.71
C PHE A 40 -3.17 16.70 0.67
N GLN A 41 -2.36 16.68 1.74
CA GLN A 41 -2.85 16.72 3.12
C GLN A 41 -3.85 15.59 3.44
N LEU A 42 -3.77 14.49 2.68
CA LEU A 42 -4.64 13.33 2.83
C LEU A 42 -3.96 12.29 3.72
N THR A 43 -4.77 11.65 4.57
CA THR A 43 -4.35 10.49 5.37
C THR A 43 -4.98 9.24 4.80
N ILE A 44 -4.16 8.23 4.52
CA ILE A 44 -4.62 6.92 4.05
C ILE A 44 -5.37 6.22 5.19
N LYS A 45 -6.64 5.90 4.97
CA LYS A 45 -7.50 5.20 5.95
C LYS A 45 -7.55 3.69 5.72
N THR A 46 -7.63 3.30 4.47
CA THR A 46 -7.77 1.90 4.05
C THR A 46 -6.73 1.60 2.98
N LEU A 47 -6.00 0.50 3.17
CA LEU A 47 -5.12 -0.05 2.15
C LEU A 47 -5.80 -1.27 1.55
N ARG A 48 -5.98 -1.28 0.22
CA ARG A 48 -6.49 -2.44 -0.51
C ARG A 48 -5.37 -3.11 -1.30
N THR A 49 -5.25 -4.43 -1.20
CA THR A 49 -4.23 -5.20 -1.92
C THR A 49 -4.85 -6.36 -2.68
N ASN A 50 -4.49 -6.49 -3.96
CA ASN A 50 -4.73 -7.70 -4.73
C ASN A 50 -3.68 -8.74 -4.36
N ASN A 51 -4.11 -9.91 -3.86
CA ASN A 51 -3.22 -10.99 -3.42
C ASN A 51 -2.42 -10.68 -2.14
N GLY A 52 -3.13 -10.30 -1.07
CA GLY A 52 -2.57 -9.79 0.18
C GLY A 52 -1.51 -10.67 0.88
N THR A 53 -1.42 -11.96 0.58
CA THR A 53 -0.43 -12.88 1.17
C THR A 53 1.01 -12.62 0.72
N LYS A 54 1.24 -12.01 -0.45
CA LYS A 54 2.60 -11.73 -0.94
C LYS A 54 3.18 -10.40 -0.46
N TYR A 55 2.31 -9.48 -0.03
CA TYR A 55 2.67 -8.08 0.16
C TYR A 55 2.47 -7.57 1.58
N CYS A 56 1.58 -8.20 2.35
CA CYS A 56 1.31 -7.83 3.74
C CYS A 56 2.15 -8.71 4.69
N ASN A 57 3.41 -8.34 4.88
CA ASN A 57 4.24 -8.97 5.91
C ASN A 57 3.76 -8.57 7.33
N LYS A 58 4.24 -9.29 8.35
CA LYS A 58 3.85 -9.03 9.76
C LYS A 58 4.13 -7.59 10.18
N ALA A 59 5.24 -7.01 9.74
CA ALA A 59 5.61 -5.63 10.06
C ALA A 59 4.58 -4.62 9.52
N MET A 60 4.10 -4.83 8.29
CA MET A 60 3.08 -4.00 7.66
C MET A 60 1.74 -4.12 8.38
N LEU A 61 1.33 -5.33 8.77
CA LEU A 61 0.11 -5.54 9.56
C LEU A 61 0.18 -4.82 10.92
N THR A 62 1.29 -4.98 11.65
CA THR A 62 1.51 -4.31 12.94
C THR A 62 1.51 -2.79 12.77
N TYR A 63 2.13 -2.28 11.71
CA TYR A 63 2.13 -0.86 11.41
C TYR A 63 0.74 -0.32 11.14
N LEU A 64 -0.03 -0.95 10.24
CA LEU A 64 -1.40 -0.54 9.92
C LEU A 64 -2.28 -0.54 11.17
N ALA A 65 -2.20 -1.61 11.99
CA ALA A 65 -2.92 -1.69 13.26
C ALA A 65 -2.53 -0.56 14.23
N SER A 66 -1.23 -0.25 14.36
CA SER A 66 -0.76 0.85 15.22
C SER A 66 -1.25 2.24 14.78
N GLN A 67 -1.57 2.39 13.49
CA GLN A 67 -2.06 3.62 12.89
C GLN A 67 -3.59 3.65 12.77
N GLY A 68 -4.29 2.60 13.21
CA GLY A 68 -5.74 2.45 13.06
C GLY A 68 -6.20 2.34 11.60
N LYS A 69 -5.32 1.91 10.68
CA LYS A 69 -5.61 1.78 9.25
C LYS A 69 -6.20 0.41 8.95
N GLN A 70 -7.21 0.37 8.11
CA GLN A 70 -7.83 -0.87 7.66
C GLN A 70 -7.03 -1.51 6.53
N LEU A 71 -6.88 -2.83 6.57
CA LEU A 71 -6.34 -3.61 5.45
C LEU A 71 -7.48 -4.42 4.82
N GLU A 72 -7.68 -4.20 3.53
CA GLU A 72 -8.57 -5.01 2.71
C GLU A 72 -7.74 -5.86 1.75
N THR A 73 -8.01 -7.17 1.74
CA THR A 73 -7.41 -8.10 0.79
C THR A 73 -8.51 -8.62 -0.10
N THR A 74 -8.34 -8.51 -1.42
CA THR A 74 -9.26 -9.19 -2.33
C THR A 74 -8.92 -10.68 -2.37
N ALA A 75 -9.97 -11.51 -2.41
CA ALA A 75 -9.82 -12.94 -2.59
C ALA A 75 -8.99 -13.21 -3.88
N PRO A 76 -8.13 -14.24 -3.89
CA PRO A 76 -7.53 -14.67 -5.14
C PRO A 76 -8.69 -14.98 -6.12
N TYR A 77 -8.65 -14.42 -7.33
CA TYR A 77 -9.62 -14.63 -8.43
C TYR A 77 -10.81 -13.65 -8.62
N THR A 78 -10.77 -12.41 -8.12
CA THR A 78 -11.63 -11.35 -8.69
C THR A 78 -10.79 -10.31 -9.46
N PRO A 79 -10.92 -10.24 -10.80
CA PRO A 79 -10.36 -9.13 -11.56
C PRO A 79 -11.19 -7.88 -11.28
N GLN A 80 -10.55 -6.82 -10.82
CA GLN A 80 -11.04 -5.45 -10.93
C GLN A 80 -10.05 -4.67 -11.81
#